data_AF-A0AAW6TPN9-F1
#
_entry.id   AF-A0AAW6TPN9-F1
#
_cell.length_a   1.000
_cell.length_b   1.000
_cell.length_c   1.000
_cell.angle_alpha   90.00
_cell.angle_beta   90.00
_cell.angle_gamma   90.00
#
_symmetry.space_group_name_H-M   'P 1'
#
loop_
_entity.id
_entity.type
_entity.pdbx_description
1 polymer ?
#
loop_
_entity_poly.entity_id
_entity_poly.type
_entity_poly.pdbx_seq_one_letter_code
_entity_poly.pdbx_strand_id
1 'polypeptide(L)'
;MSIKSMFLPIVAALLLVAAGNAFAQCHAAHTHIGVNPTWRPADWGRPGEGATDSDPTDNSKLWFFSLPPSHASATPGWPNWEQSNGTAFLVLRPVLDEEQHITKPGDPTKILYTCSFAYTKANGYGDPSGLVHLDGWHSAHGPQGAWNLESIDETIAPEWEIYLRRERASANLDEDDFFLLLPDDTPVLDADGATHFLTKRWLADKNAWGIHDHMGFYFWLDEDDQEVYVVLSAHDAGGMYERSADFVLRFAKTVVQPIPGDLNGDGIVDIHDFEILIENWGKSGIYHGEDGEPHDHDHDHDHDD
;
A
#
# COMPACT_ATOMS: atom_id res chain seq x y z
N MET A 1 -16.91 52.45 17.72
CA MET A 1 -15.81 52.19 18.69
C MET A 1 -16.43 51.41 19.83
N SER A 2 -16.09 50.16 20.17
CA SER A 2 -14.95 49.32 19.81
C SER A 2 -15.41 47.85 19.80
N ILE A 3 -14.98 47.13 18.77
CA ILE A 3 -14.93 45.67 18.67
C ILE A 3 -14.00 45.14 19.76
N LYS A 4 -14.33 44.02 20.41
CA LYS A 4 -13.36 43.06 20.97
C LYS A 4 -14.05 41.76 21.47
N SER A 5 -13.61 40.66 20.84
CA SER A 5 -13.43 39.32 21.42
C SER A 5 -14.68 38.50 21.77
N MET A 6 -15.11 37.65 20.83
CA MET A 6 -15.59 36.31 21.14
C MET A 6 -14.56 35.34 20.57
N PHE A 7 -13.76 34.75 21.45
CA PHE A 7 -12.94 33.58 21.19
C PHE A 7 -13.58 32.40 21.90
N LEU A 8 -13.64 31.29 21.18
CA LEU A 8 -13.98 29.92 21.56
C LEU A 8 -13.60 29.57 23.00
N PRO A 9 -14.40 28.73 23.67
CA PRO A 9 -13.83 27.41 23.99
C PRO A 9 -14.85 26.26 24.00
N ILE A 10 -14.31 25.05 24.17
CA ILE A 10 -14.95 23.77 24.53
C ILE A 10 -15.17 22.83 23.34
N VAL A 11 -14.11 22.12 22.95
CA VAL A 11 -14.13 20.65 22.85
C VAL A 11 -12.77 20.17 23.33
N ALA A 12 -12.71 19.74 24.60
CA ALA A 12 -11.57 19.04 25.18
C ALA A 12 -12.11 18.16 26.30
N ALA A 13 -12.38 16.88 26.00
CA ALA A 13 -12.33 15.77 26.95
C ALA A 13 -12.83 14.47 26.29
N LEU A 14 -11.93 13.69 25.69
CA LEU A 14 -11.97 12.22 25.74
C LEU A 14 -10.70 11.63 25.11
N LEU A 15 -9.63 11.57 25.89
CA LEU A 15 -8.47 10.71 25.62
C LEU A 15 -7.86 10.33 26.97
N LEU A 16 -8.40 9.27 27.56
CA LEU A 16 -7.86 8.66 28.78
C LEU A 16 -6.92 7.51 28.39
N VAL A 17 -5.63 7.75 28.62
CA VAL A 17 -4.61 6.80 29.11
C VAL A 17 -4.41 5.51 28.30
N ALA A 18 -3.47 5.56 27.36
CA ALA A 18 -2.65 4.40 27.01
C ALA A 18 -1.23 4.63 27.52
N ALA A 19 -0.84 3.93 28.58
CA ALA A 19 0.55 3.81 28.98
C ALA A 19 0.85 2.36 29.35
N GLY A 20 1.72 1.74 28.55
CA GLY A 20 2.43 0.52 28.93
C GLY A 20 2.28 -0.65 27.97
N ASN A 21 2.94 -0.60 26.82
CA ASN A 21 3.79 -1.69 26.34
C ASN A 21 4.76 -1.13 25.28
N ALA A 22 6.05 -1.14 25.63
CA ALA A 22 7.12 -0.76 24.73
C ALA A 22 7.49 -1.95 23.82
N PHE A 23 7.80 -1.62 22.57
CA PHE A 23 8.37 -2.45 21.48
C PHE A 23 7.40 -3.23 20.56
N ALA A 24 6.99 -2.53 19.50
CA ALA A 24 7.27 -2.86 18.09
C ALA A 24 6.83 -4.23 17.55
N GLN A 25 5.58 -4.61 17.79
CA GLN A 25 4.79 -5.30 16.77
C GLN A 25 3.77 -4.30 16.27
N CYS A 26 4.14 -3.51 15.26
CA CYS A 26 3.13 -2.75 14.55
C CYS A 26 2.26 -3.77 13.82
N HIS A 27 1.05 -4.01 14.34
CA HIS A 27 0.07 -4.91 13.74
C HIS A 27 -0.52 -4.32 12.46
N ALA A 28 -0.25 -3.05 12.16
CA ALA A 28 -0.66 -2.37 10.96
C ALA A 28 0.15 -2.81 9.73
N ALA A 29 -0.47 -2.76 8.56
CA ALA A 29 0.30 -2.90 7.34
C ALA A 29 0.95 -1.55 6.97
N HIS A 30 2.09 -1.63 6.31
CA HIS A 30 2.89 -0.47 5.94
C HIS A 30 3.13 -0.48 4.43
N THR A 31 3.25 0.70 3.85
CA THR A 31 3.89 0.86 2.54
C THR A 31 5.38 1.11 2.77
N HIS A 32 6.24 0.38 2.09
CA HIS A 32 7.68 0.54 2.21
C HIS A 32 8.26 1.39 1.07
N ILE A 33 9.33 2.12 1.36
CA ILE A 33 10.11 2.90 0.38
C ILE A 33 11.56 2.43 0.45
N GLY A 34 12.15 2.13 -0.70
CA GLY A 34 13.54 1.71 -0.80
C GLY A 34 14.10 1.97 -2.19
N VAL A 35 15.23 1.35 -2.50
CA VAL A 35 15.88 1.41 -3.81
C VAL A 35 15.94 0.03 -4.47
N ASN A 36 16.20 0.01 -5.77
CA ASN A 36 16.42 -1.18 -6.60
C ASN A 36 15.43 -2.36 -6.37
N PRO A 37 14.30 -2.38 -7.08
CA PRO A 37 13.28 -3.41 -6.98
C PRO A 37 13.63 -4.65 -7.80
N THR A 38 14.69 -4.61 -8.61
CA THR A 38 15.04 -5.70 -9.51
C THR A 38 15.90 -6.76 -8.84
N TRP A 39 16.33 -6.50 -7.59
CA TRP A 39 16.76 -7.55 -6.66
C TRP A 39 15.60 -8.48 -6.33
N ARG A 40 15.59 -9.62 -7.02
CA ARG A 40 14.67 -10.72 -6.77
C ARG A 40 15.44 -11.92 -6.21
N PRO A 41 15.04 -12.49 -5.07
CA PRO A 41 15.53 -13.79 -4.64
C PRO A 41 15.18 -14.84 -5.69
N ALA A 42 16.07 -15.80 -5.87
CA ALA A 42 15.82 -16.94 -6.75
C ALA A 42 14.58 -17.75 -6.31
N ASP A 43 14.29 -17.74 -5.01
CA ASP A 43 13.10 -18.35 -4.40
C ASP A 43 12.46 -17.36 -3.41
N TRP A 44 11.24 -16.92 -3.69
CA TRP A 44 10.49 -16.00 -2.82
C TRP A 44 10.05 -16.63 -1.49
N GLY A 45 10.04 -17.96 -1.37
CA GLY A 45 9.91 -18.67 -0.10
C GLY A 45 11.17 -18.60 0.77
N ARG A 46 12.28 -18.12 0.19
CA ARG A 46 13.59 -17.94 0.85
C ARG A 46 14.21 -16.61 0.43
N PRO A 47 13.61 -15.48 0.81
CA PRO A 47 14.03 -14.18 0.30
C PRO A 47 15.50 -13.86 0.62
N GLY A 48 16.08 -14.47 1.66
CA GLY A 48 17.51 -14.34 2.00
C GLY A 48 18.52 -14.98 1.03
N GLU A 49 18.09 -15.89 0.15
CA GLU A 49 18.98 -16.75 -0.66
C GLU A 49 18.92 -16.40 -2.15
N GLY A 50 20.10 -16.23 -2.77
CA GLY A 50 20.23 -16.16 -4.24
C GLY A 50 19.59 -14.94 -4.90
N ALA A 51 19.47 -13.82 -4.19
CA ALA A 51 18.97 -12.58 -4.78
C ALA A 51 19.96 -12.02 -5.81
N THR A 52 19.45 -11.69 -6.99
CA THR A 52 20.24 -11.11 -8.08
C THR A 52 19.58 -9.85 -8.60
N ASP A 53 20.39 -8.84 -8.84
CA ASP A 53 20.05 -7.61 -9.54
C ASP A 53 19.99 -7.85 -11.04
N SER A 54 18.80 -7.82 -11.64
CA SER A 54 18.70 -7.97 -13.10
C SER A 54 18.91 -6.64 -13.84
N ASP A 55 18.81 -5.50 -13.15
CA ASP A 55 18.99 -4.17 -13.74
C ASP A 55 19.66 -3.21 -12.74
N PRO A 56 20.99 -3.18 -12.68
CA PRO A 56 21.72 -2.31 -11.74
C PRO A 56 21.64 -0.82 -12.10
N THR A 57 20.98 -0.45 -13.20
CA THR A 57 20.90 0.95 -13.62
C THR A 57 19.88 1.76 -12.82
N ASP A 58 19.04 1.11 -12.02
CA ASP A 58 18.00 1.77 -11.21
C ASP A 58 18.33 1.87 -9.71
N ASN A 59 19.59 1.63 -9.33
CA ASN A 59 20.08 1.74 -7.94
C ASN A 59 19.91 3.13 -7.34
N SER A 60 19.83 4.16 -8.17
CA SER A 60 19.57 5.54 -7.76
C SER A 60 18.10 5.86 -7.64
N LYS A 61 17.16 4.98 -8.00
CA LYS A 61 15.73 5.30 -8.05
C LYS A 61 14.99 4.82 -6.82
N LEU A 62 14.07 5.65 -6.31
CA LEU A 62 13.16 5.26 -5.23
C LEU A 62 12.02 4.36 -5.74
N TRP A 63 11.60 3.43 -4.90
CA TRP A 63 10.52 2.49 -5.19
C TRP A 63 9.62 2.29 -4.00
N PHE A 64 8.33 2.10 -4.28
CA PHE A 64 7.36 1.65 -3.30
C PHE A 64 7.25 0.13 -3.30
N PHE A 65 7.12 -0.44 -2.12
CA PHE A 65 6.91 -1.86 -1.92
C PHE A 65 5.69 -2.06 -1.02
N SER A 66 4.74 -2.88 -1.46
CA SER A 66 3.77 -3.50 -0.56
C SER A 66 4.44 -4.72 0.06
N LEU A 67 4.72 -4.68 1.37
CA LEU A 67 5.37 -5.76 2.11
C LEU A 67 4.43 -6.28 3.19
N PRO A 68 4.60 -7.57 3.58
CA PRO A 68 5.73 -8.04 4.33
C PRO A 68 6.47 -9.16 3.55
N PRO A 69 7.80 -9.18 3.54
CA PRO A 69 8.58 -10.25 2.92
C PRO A 69 8.52 -11.58 3.71
N SER A 70 7.70 -11.67 4.75
CA SER A 70 7.57 -12.85 5.62
C SER A 70 6.26 -13.64 5.42
N HIS A 71 5.38 -13.22 4.52
CA HIS A 71 4.13 -13.94 4.28
C HIS A 71 4.28 -14.91 3.09
N ALA A 72 3.98 -16.20 3.30
CA ALA A 72 4.18 -17.25 2.30
C ALA A 72 3.34 -17.08 1.00
N SER A 73 2.36 -16.17 0.99
CA SER A 73 1.58 -15.80 -0.20
C SER A 73 1.85 -14.39 -0.71
N ALA A 74 2.72 -13.61 -0.07
CA ALA A 74 3.17 -12.35 -0.66
C ALA A 74 4.17 -12.71 -1.75
N THR A 75 3.78 -12.57 -3.02
CA THR A 75 4.74 -12.50 -4.12
C THR A 75 5.37 -11.11 -4.06
N PRO A 76 6.64 -10.99 -3.68
CA PRO A 76 7.30 -9.70 -3.72
C PRO A 76 7.71 -9.39 -5.16
N GLY A 77 7.80 -8.10 -5.43
CA GLY A 77 7.87 -7.59 -6.79
C GLY A 77 6.52 -7.01 -7.19
N TRP A 78 6.49 -5.69 -7.13
CA TRP A 78 5.51 -4.79 -7.73
C TRP A 78 4.18 -4.59 -7.00
N PRO A 79 3.68 -3.34 -7.03
CA PRO A 79 3.11 -2.75 -5.85
C PRO A 79 1.63 -2.60 -6.08
N ASN A 80 0.93 -3.67 -6.38
CA ASN A 80 -0.49 -3.52 -6.61
C ASN A 80 -1.18 -3.94 -5.34
N TRP A 81 -1.62 -2.95 -4.54
CA TRP A 81 -2.72 -3.12 -3.59
C TRP A 81 -4.04 -3.34 -4.36
N GLU A 82 -3.98 -4.18 -5.39
CA GLU A 82 -5.07 -4.60 -6.24
C GLU A 82 -4.96 -6.13 -6.44
N GLN A 83 -6.10 -6.80 -6.53
CA GLN A 83 -6.17 -8.23 -6.78
C GLN A 83 -5.62 -8.54 -8.17
N SER A 84 -5.31 -9.81 -8.45
CA SER A 84 -4.81 -10.23 -9.77
C SER A 84 -5.78 -9.92 -10.94
N ASN A 85 -7.05 -9.64 -10.63
CA ASN A 85 -8.08 -9.21 -11.59
C ASN A 85 -8.24 -7.68 -11.69
N GLY A 86 -7.40 -6.88 -11.02
CA GLY A 86 -7.45 -5.42 -11.04
C GLY A 86 -8.36 -4.77 -9.98
N THR A 87 -9.03 -5.54 -9.12
CA THR A 87 -9.96 -4.99 -8.10
C THR A 87 -9.24 -4.49 -6.85
N ALA A 88 -9.78 -3.48 -6.17
CA ALA A 88 -9.14 -2.88 -4.99
C ALA A 88 -9.01 -3.86 -3.80
N PHE A 89 -7.89 -3.82 -3.09
CA PHE A 89 -7.71 -4.56 -1.82
C PHE A 89 -8.04 -3.74 -0.56
N LEU A 90 -8.05 -2.41 -0.67
CA LEU A 90 -8.24 -1.51 0.46
C LEU A 90 -9.72 -1.19 0.63
N VAL A 91 -10.25 -1.43 1.83
CA VAL A 91 -11.67 -1.25 2.15
C VAL A 91 -11.87 0.08 2.85
N LEU A 92 -12.81 0.88 2.34
CA LEU A 92 -13.26 2.10 3.01
C LEU A 92 -14.23 1.74 4.14
N ARG A 93 -13.99 2.30 5.32
CA ARG A 93 -14.84 2.18 6.51
C ARG A 93 -15.30 3.56 6.97
N PRO A 94 -16.60 3.77 7.21
CA PRO A 94 -17.07 5.05 7.72
C PRO A 94 -16.51 5.27 9.13
N VAL A 95 -16.10 6.50 9.42
CA VAL A 95 -15.67 6.92 10.75
C VAL A 95 -16.90 7.32 11.56
N LEU A 96 -16.99 6.79 12.77
CA LEU A 96 -18.11 7.02 13.68
C LEU A 96 -17.68 7.87 14.87
N ASP A 97 -18.51 8.84 15.23
CA ASP A 97 -18.47 9.55 16.51
C ASP A 97 -19.81 9.35 17.21
N GLU A 98 -19.79 8.82 18.44
CA GLU A 98 -21.01 8.43 19.19
C GLU A 98 -22.03 7.61 18.36
N GLU A 99 -21.53 6.63 17.58
CA GLU A 99 -22.33 5.78 16.66
C GLU A 99 -22.94 6.53 15.46
N GLN A 100 -22.61 7.81 15.26
CA GLN A 100 -23.07 8.61 14.13
C GLN A 100 -21.94 8.82 13.13
N HIS A 101 -22.30 8.89 11.84
CA HIS A 101 -21.35 9.25 10.79
C HIS A 101 -20.86 10.68 11.00
N ILE A 102 -19.54 10.88 10.89
CA ILE A 102 -18.96 12.22 10.82
C ILE A 102 -19.18 12.76 9.40
N THR A 103 -19.79 13.95 9.27
CA THR A 103 -20.06 14.60 7.98
C THR A 103 -19.11 15.75 7.68
N LYS A 104 -18.83 16.03 6.40
CA LYS A 104 -17.93 17.12 5.99
C LYS A 104 -18.50 18.48 6.46
N PRO A 105 -17.69 19.34 7.11
CA PRO A 105 -18.13 20.68 7.46
C PRO A 105 -18.57 21.49 6.23
N GLY A 106 -19.83 21.91 6.22
CA GLY A 106 -20.42 22.66 5.09
C GLY A 106 -21.02 21.81 3.98
N ASP A 107 -20.82 20.49 4.02
CA ASP A 107 -21.41 19.55 3.06
C ASP A 107 -21.86 18.24 3.75
N PRO A 108 -23.09 18.20 4.29
CA PRO A 108 -23.57 17.04 5.05
C PRO A 108 -23.86 15.81 4.19
N THR A 109 -23.79 15.88 2.86
CA THR A 109 -23.96 14.69 2.01
C THR A 109 -22.70 13.84 1.96
N LYS A 110 -21.55 14.38 2.36
CA LYS A 110 -20.28 13.65 2.44
C LYS A 110 -20.00 13.15 3.85
N ILE A 111 -19.60 11.88 3.95
CA ILE A 111 -19.26 11.17 5.18
C ILE A 111 -17.75 10.93 5.22
N LEU A 112 -17.16 10.98 6.41
CA LEU A 112 -15.75 10.64 6.61
C LEU A 112 -15.56 9.13 6.54
N TYR A 113 -14.66 8.69 5.67
CA TYR A 113 -14.19 7.32 5.59
C TYR A 113 -12.69 7.24 5.93
N THR A 114 -12.29 6.14 6.52
CA THR A 114 -10.90 5.72 6.66
C THR A 114 -10.66 4.39 5.95
N CYS A 115 -9.42 3.92 5.92
CA CYS A 115 -9.02 2.69 5.25
C CYS A 115 -8.74 1.54 6.24
N SER A 116 -9.19 0.34 5.88
CA SER A 116 -8.86 -0.94 6.53
C SER A 116 -8.50 -2.00 5.49
N PHE A 117 -7.83 -3.08 5.88
CA PHE A 117 -7.57 -4.21 4.98
C PHE A 117 -8.75 -5.18 4.88
N ALA A 118 -9.00 -5.68 3.66
CA ALA A 118 -9.99 -6.76 3.46
C ALA A 118 -9.40 -8.16 3.75
N TYR A 119 -8.12 -8.42 3.47
CA TYR A 119 -7.72 -9.81 3.24
C TYR A 119 -7.53 -10.66 4.51
N THR A 120 -8.37 -11.69 4.67
CA THR A 120 -8.29 -12.71 5.72
C THR A 120 -8.11 -14.09 5.11
N LYS A 121 -6.88 -14.51 4.79
CA LYS A 121 -6.60 -15.95 4.65
C LYS A 121 -6.43 -16.54 6.04
N ALA A 122 -6.79 -17.82 6.22
CA ALA A 122 -6.30 -18.58 7.38
C ALA A 122 -4.76 -18.60 7.30
N ASN A 123 -4.10 -17.94 8.25
CA ASN A 123 -2.65 -17.66 8.27
C ASN A 123 -2.17 -16.58 7.27
N GLY A 124 -3.10 -15.74 6.79
CA GLY A 124 -2.89 -14.47 6.09
C GLY A 124 -2.23 -13.40 6.97
N TYR A 125 -2.20 -12.14 6.51
CA TYR A 125 -2.17 -11.02 7.46
C TYR A 125 -3.29 -11.22 8.49
N GLY A 126 -2.86 -11.54 9.71
CA GLY A 126 -3.70 -12.07 10.76
C GLY A 126 -4.56 -10.98 11.37
N ASP A 127 -5.64 -10.63 10.69
CA ASP A 127 -6.77 -9.99 11.33
C ASP A 127 -8.10 -10.46 10.74
N PRO A 128 -8.63 -11.62 11.19
CA PRO A 128 -9.96 -12.08 10.80
C PRO A 128 -11.09 -11.09 11.12
N SER A 129 -10.82 -10.03 11.89
CA SER A 129 -11.75 -8.95 12.22
C SER A 129 -11.53 -7.64 11.43
N GLY A 130 -10.49 -7.52 10.61
CA GLY A 130 -10.22 -6.32 9.80
C GLY A 130 -9.96 -5.04 10.60
N LEU A 131 -9.47 -5.15 11.84
CA LEU A 131 -9.03 -4.06 12.73
C LEU A 131 -7.66 -3.49 12.35
N VAL A 132 -6.91 -4.18 11.48
CA VAL A 132 -5.60 -3.74 10.99
C VAL A 132 -5.77 -2.68 9.90
N HIS A 133 -5.25 -1.48 10.19
CA HIS A 133 -5.24 -0.33 9.28
C HIS A 133 -3.97 -0.31 8.41
N LEU A 134 -4.06 0.29 7.21
CA LEU A 134 -2.86 0.76 6.50
C LEU A 134 -2.48 2.07 7.18
N ASP A 135 -1.47 2.02 8.04
CA ASP A 135 -1.20 3.15 8.92
C ASP A 135 0.23 3.65 8.87
N GLY A 136 1.09 3.19 7.95
CA GLY A 136 2.46 3.65 7.99
C GLY A 136 3.31 3.49 6.74
N TRP A 137 4.41 4.24 6.76
CA TRP A 137 5.45 4.32 5.74
C TRP A 137 6.76 3.89 6.36
N HIS A 138 7.47 2.96 5.74
CA HIS A 138 8.67 2.38 6.33
C HIS A 138 9.80 2.25 5.31
N SER A 139 11.07 2.33 5.73
CA SER A 139 12.17 1.97 4.84
C SER A 139 12.07 0.48 4.48
N ALA A 140 12.29 0.13 3.21
CA ALA A 140 12.45 -1.25 2.81
C ALA A 140 13.77 -1.76 3.38
N HIS A 141 13.72 -2.91 4.06
CA HIS A 141 14.91 -3.61 4.52
C HIS A 141 14.97 -4.97 3.84
N GLY A 142 15.58 -4.98 2.67
CA GLY A 142 15.65 -6.16 1.82
C GLY A 142 16.67 -7.19 2.29
N PRO A 143 16.60 -8.42 1.77
CA PRO A 143 17.67 -9.40 1.90
C PRO A 143 19.03 -8.78 1.61
N GLN A 144 20.01 -9.02 2.48
CA GLN A 144 21.38 -8.52 2.32
C GLN A 144 21.50 -6.98 2.21
N GLY A 145 20.46 -6.25 2.63
CA GLY A 145 20.42 -4.79 2.54
C GLY A 145 20.10 -4.24 1.14
N ALA A 146 19.69 -5.09 0.19
CA ALA A 146 19.54 -4.72 -1.22
C ALA A 146 18.57 -3.57 -1.49
N TRP A 147 17.55 -3.40 -0.64
CA TRP A 147 16.53 -2.35 -0.80
C TRP A 147 16.74 -1.18 0.14
N ASN A 148 17.79 -1.21 0.94
CA ASN A 148 18.01 -0.22 1.99
C ASN A 148 18.37 1.12 1.35
N LEU A 149 17.79 2.18 1.91
CA LEU A 149 18.39 3.51 1.78
C LEU A 149 19.80 3.48 2.37
N GLU A 150 20.66 4.37 1.90
CA GLU A 150 22.05 4.46 2.34
C GLU A 150 22.09 4.58 3.87
N SER A 151 22.95 3.77 4.48
CA SER A 151 23.20 3.78 5.91
C SER A 151 24.68 3.49 6.15
N ILE A 152 25.33 4.35 6.93
CA ILE A 152 26.76 4.24 7.25
C ILE A 152 26.92 3.69 8.67
N ASP A 153 26.61 4.52 9.67
CA ASP A 153 26.59 4.17 11.08
C ASP A 153 25.58 5.03 11.86
N GLU A 154 25.34 4.68 13.12
CA GLU A 154 24.33 5.34 13.96
C GLU A 154 24.59 6.83 14.23
N THR A 155 25.85 7.27 14.11
CA THR A 155 26.29 8.64 14.44
C THR A 155 26.32 9.57 13.23
N ILE A 156 26.29 9.00 12.02
CA ILE A 156 26.33 9.75 10.76
C ILE A 156 24.96 9.61 10.07
N ALA A 157 24.12 10.64 10.22
CA ALA A 157 22.87 10.70 9.49
C ALA A 157 23.15 10.80 7.97
N PRO A 158 22.44 10.01 7.14
CA PRO A 158 22.64 10.04 5.70
C PRO A 158 22.11 11.34 5.08
N GLU A 159 22.62 11.66 3.88
CA GLU A 159 22.31 12.91 3.17
C GLU A 159 20.91 12.93 2.57
N TRP A 160 20.31 11.76 2.30
CA TRP A 160 18.95 11.70 1.78
C TRP A 160 17.92 12.34 2.72
N GLU A 161 16.89 12.92 2.13
CA GLU A 161 15.75 13.57 2.76
C GLU A 161 14.47 13.18 2.01
N ILE A 162 13.90 12.03 2.40
CA ILE A 162 12.75 11.46 1.71
C ILE A 162 11.47 12.20 2.08
N TYR A 163 10.68 12.56 1.08
CA TYR A 163 9.33 13.08 1.27
C TYR A 163 8.33 12.44 0.31
N LEU A 164 7.08 12.36 0.76
CA LEU A 164 5.93 12.01 -0.06
C LEU A 164 5.37 13.25 -0.73
N ARG A 165 4.86 13.09 -1.94
CA ARG A 165 4.05 14.08 -2.63
C ARG A 165 2.73 13.46 -3.07
N ARG A 166 1.62 14.16 -2.84
CA ARG A 166 0.34 13.85 -3.47
C ARG A 166 0.38 14.36 -4.90
N GLU A 167 0.28 13.46 -5.88
CA GLU A 167 0.32 13.84 -7.29
C GLU A 167 -1.07 14.13 -7.84
N ARG A 168 -2.06 13.31 -7.46
CA ARG A 168 -3.48 13.53 -7.73
C ARG A 168 -4.36 12.64 -6.88
N ALA A 169 -5.63 13.00 -6.74
CA ALA A 169 -6.69 12.14 -6.24
C ALA A 169 -7.65 11.70 -7.35
N SER A 170 -8.58 10.82 -6.99
CA SER A 170 -9.67 10.34 -7.82
C SER A 170 -10.47 11.50 -8.45
N ALA A 171 -10.84 11.37 -9.72
CA ALA A 171 -11.55 12.46 -10.43
C ALA A 171 -12.98 12.71 -9.93
N ASN A 172 -13.54 11.77 -9.16
CA ASN A 172 -14.82 11.90 -8.47
C ASN A 172 -14.71 12.60 -7.10
N LEU A 173 -13.49 12.94 -6.65
CA LEU A 173 -13.27 13.67 -5.41
C LEU A 173 -13.05 15.16 -5.68
N ASP A 174 -13.54 16.01 -4.78
CA ASP A 174 -13.09 17.40 -4.73
C ASP A 174 -11.63 17.45 -4.24
N GLU A 175 -10.95 18.57 -4.51
CA GLU A 175 -9.52 18.73 -4.20
C GLU A 175 -9.20 18.45 -2.71
N ASP A 176 -10.10 18.86 -1.81
CA ASP A 176 -9.99 18.76 -0.35
C ASP A 176 -10.73 17.54 0.25
N ASP A 177 -11.21 16.62 -0.57
CA ASP A 177 -11.91 15.41 -0.09
C ASP A 177 -10.97 14.28 0.31
N PHE A 178 -9.65 14.42 0.09
CA PHE A 178 -8.66 13.45 0.51
C PHE A 178 -7.56 14.12 1.33
N PHE A 179 -7.17 13.47 2.42
CA PHE A 179 -6.02 13.86 3.23
C PHE A 179 -5.48 12.66 3.99
N LEU A 180 -4.24 12.79 4.46
CA LEU A 180 -3.68 11.89 5.47
C LEU A 180 -3.70 12.58 6.83
N LEU A 181 -3.91 11.83 7.91
CA LEU A 181 -3.73 12.30 9.28
C LEU A 181 -2.50 11.67 9.91
N LEU A 182 -1.67 12.50 10.54
CA LEU A 182 -0.63 12.05 11.46
C LEU A 182 -1.23 11.54 12.78
N PRO A 183 -0.46 10.86 13.66
CA PRO A 183 -0.97 10.35 14.93
C PRO A 183 -1.40 11.44 15.94
N ASP A 184 -1.07 12.70 15.66
CA ASP A 184 -1.49 13.87 16.43
C ASP A 184 -2.66 14.62 15.77
N ASP A 185 -3.37 13.97 14.83
CA ASP A 185 -4.48 14.50 14.04
C ASP A 185 -4.10 15.68 13.13
N THR A 186 -2.82 15.90 12.86
CA THR A 186 -2.39 16.91 11.90
C THR A 186 -2.66 16.44 10.47
N PRO A 187 -3.45 17.17 9.66
CA PRO A 187 -3.66 16.86 8.26
C PRO A 187 -2.42 17.17 7.42
N VAL A 188 -2.11 16.28 6.50
CA VAL A 188 -1.02 16.41 5.53
C VAL A 188 -1.43 15.78 4.20
N LEU A 189 -0.76 16.17 3.11
CA LEU A 189 -1.10 15.72 1.76
C LEU A 189 -2.58 15.98 1.38
N ASP A 190 -3.13 17.10 1.82
CA ASP A 190 -4.53 17.53 1.71
C ASP A 190 -4.88 18.20 0.37
N ALA A 191 -3.89 18.43 -0.49
CA ALA A 191 -4.09 18.95 -1.85
C ALA A 191 -3.07 18.37 -2.84
N ASP A 192 -3.38 18.44 -4.13
CA ASP A 192 -2.45 18.00 -5.17
C ASP A 192 -1.19 18.88 -5.17
N GLY A 193 -0.02 18.24 -5.19
CA GLY A 193 1.28 18.90 -5.04
C GLY A 193 1.72 19.11 -3.58
N ALA A 194 0.86 18.88 -2.58
CA ALA A 194 1.26 18.91 -1.18
C ALA A 194 2.34 17.84 -0.90
N THR A 195 3.24 18.16 0.03
CA THR A 195 4.39 17.31 0.37
C THR A 195 4.47 17.05 1.87
N HIS A 196 4.98 15.88 2.26
CA HIS A 196 5.23 15.52 3.64
C HIS A 196 6.59 14.83 3.79
N PHE A 197 7.49 15.43 4.56
CA PHE A 197 8.81 14.86 4.84
C PHE A 197 8.69 13.71 5.83
N LEU A 198 9.32 12.59 5.49
CA LEU A 198 9.33 11.41 6.35
C LEU A 198 10.50 11.52 7.35
N THR A 199 10.22 11.21 8.61
CA THR A 199 11.17 11.31 9.70
C THR A 199 12.25 10.24 9.55
N LYS A 200 13.46 10.66 9.20
CA LYS A 200 14.64 9.79 9.23
C LYS A 200 15.09 9.53 10.66
N ARG A 201 15.33 8.26 11.00
CA ARG A 201 15.80 7.83 12.32
C ARG A 201 16.66 6.59 12.25
N TRP A 202 17.51 6.40 13.26
CA TRP A 202 18.24 5.15 13.45
C TRP A 202 17.29 4.05 13.93
N LEU A 203 17.20 2.97 13.16
CA LEU A 203 16.39 1.79 13.48
C LEU A 203 17.31 0.73 14.08
N ALA A 204 17.40 0.71 15.41
CA ALA A 204 18.34 -0.15 16.13
C ALA A 204 18.16 -1.65 15.85
N ASP A 205 16.94 -2.10 15.60
CA ASP A 205 16.63 -3.49 15.25
C ASP A 205 17.08 -3.88 13.83
N LYS A 206 17.24 -2.89 12.95
CA LYS A 206 17.77 -3.06 11.60
C LYS A 206 19.26 -2.72 11.50
N ASN A 207 19.83 -2.12 12.55
CA ASN A 207 21.18 -1.57 12.55
C ASN A 207 21.41 -0.67 11.31
N ALA A 208 20.43 0.19 11.02
CA ALA A 208 20.43 1.04 9.84
C ALA A 208 19.63 2.34 10.06
N TRP A 209 19.99 3.40 9.34
CA TRP A 209 19.08 4.52 9.15
C TRP A 209 17.89 4.13 8.29
N GLY A 210 16.74 4.69 8.61
CA GLY A 210 15.51 4.42 7.88
C GLY A 210 14.45 5.47 8.17
N ILE A 211 13.26 5.21 7.63
CA ILE A 211 12.06 6.01 7.83
C ILE A 211 11.01 5.10 8.47
N HIS A 212 10.20 5.66 9.35
CA HIS A 212 9.06 4.95 9.94
C HIS A 212 8.10 5.98 10.53
N ASP A 213 7.11 6.35 9.73
CA ASP A 213 6.02 7.27 10.11
C ASP A 213 4.68 6.58 9.98
N HIS A 214 3.74 6.99 10.84
CA HIS A 214 2.37 6.52 10.76
C HIS A 214 1.44 7.59 10.22
N MET A 215 0.58 7.23 9.28
CA MET A 215 -0.38 8.13 8.64
C MET A 215 -1.65 7.35 8.27
N GLY A 216 -2.81 7.84 8.69
CA GLY A 216 -4.10 7.28 8.30
C GLY A 216 -4.63 7.93 7.02
N PHE A 217 -5.25 7.14 6.15
CA PHE A 217 -5.92 7.64 4.95
C PHE A 217 -7.36 8.05 5.28
N TYR A 218 -7.77 9.25 4.88
CA TYR A 218 -9.11 9.76 5.10
C TYR A 218 -9.71 10.36 3.84
N PHE A 219 -11.01 10.12 3.68
CA PHE A 219 -11.78 10.56 2.53
C PHE A 219 -13.12 11.14 2.96
N TRP A 220 -13.53 12.25 2.37
CA TRP A 220 -14.91 12.72 2.41
C TRP A 220 -15.63 12.17 1.18
N LEU A 221 -16.55 11.23 1.37
CA LEU A 221 -17.23 10.52 0.27
C LEU A 221 -18.74 10.72 0.33
N ASP A 222 -19.38 10.91 -0.82
CA ASP A 222 -20.83 10.89 -0.94
C ASP A 222 -21.37 9.45 -1.13
N GLU A 223 -22.65 9.26 -1.49
CA GLU A 223 -23.23 7.93 -1.72
C GLU A 223 -22.71 7.28 -3.01
N ASP A 224 -22.39 8.06 -4.04
CA ASP A 224 -22.03 7.59 -5.38
C ASP A 224 -20.55 7.17 -5.48
N ASP A 225 -19.69 7.63 -4.56
CA ASP A 225 -18.27 7.28 -4.49
C ASP A 225 -18.01 5.83 -4.04
N GLN A 226 -18.20 4.85 -4.93
CA GLN A 226 -18.01 3.43 -4.60
C GLN A 226 -16.53 3.01 -4.58
N GLU A 227 -15.71 3.62 -5.45
CA GLU A 227 -14.27 3.42 -5.55
C GLU A 227 -13.58 4.78 -5.70
N VAL A 228 -12.42 4.93 -5.05
CA VAL A 228 -11.56 6.10 -5.16
C VAL A 228 -10.10 5.67 -5.25
N TYR A 229 -9.24 6.55 -5.77
CA TYR A 229 -7.80 6.34 -5.74
C TYR A 229 -7.05 7.59 -5.31
N VAL A 230 -5.82 7.39 -4.83
CA VAL A 230 -4.81 8.44 -4.68
C VAL A 230 -3.54 8.03 -5.40
N VAL A 231 -2.87 9.00 -6.02
CA VAL A 231 -1.55 8.83 -6.63
C VAL A 231 -0.53 9.57 -5.78
N LEU A 232 0.42 8.82 -5.24
CA LEU A 232 1.53 9.33 -4.43
C LEU A 232 2.85 9.11 -5.15
N SER A 233 3.86 9.88 -4.79
CA SER A 233 5.24 9.64 -5.22
C SER A 233 6.21 9.93 -4.09
N ALA A 234 7.36 9.24 -4.09
CA ALA A 234 8.46 9.48 -3.18
C ALA A 234 9.55 10.27 -3.90
N HIS A 235 10.11 11.24 -3.20
CA HIS A 235 11.18 12.12 -3.68
C HIS A 235 12.27 12.18 -2.64
N ASP A 236 13.46 12.62 -3.07
CA ASP A 236 14.59 12.88 -2.19
C ASP A 236 15.06 14.33 -2.37
N ALA A 237 14.88 15.16 -1.34
CA ALA A 237 15.37 16.54 -1.35
C ALA A 237 16.90 16.65 -1.24
N GLY A 238 17.56 15.59 -0.76
CA GLY A 238 19.02 15.48 -0.70
C GLY A 238 19.66 15.23 -2.07
N GLY A 239 18.87 14.82 -3.07
CA GLY A 239 19.32 14.59 -4.45
C GLY A 239 20.19 13.35 -4.64
N MET A 240 20.23 12.46 -3.65
CA MET A 240 20.90 11.16 -3.73
C MET A 240 20.11 10.18 -4.58
N TYR A 241 18.78 10.25 -4.51
CA TYR A 241 17.88 9.38 -5.26
C TYR A 241 16.99 10.12 -6.25
N GLU A 242 16.73 9.46 -7.38
CA GLU A 242 15.71 9.82 -8.35
C GLU A 242 14.32 9.53 -7.79
N ARG A 243 13.36 10.38 -8.17
CA ARG A 243 11.94 10.24 -7.82
C ARG A 243 11.41 8.86 -8.19
N SER A 244 10.52 8.33 -7.36
CA SER A 244 9.78 7.12 -7.68
C SER A 244 8.87 7.27 -8.89
N ALA A 245 8.40 6.13 -9.41
CA ALA A 245 7.21 6.12 -10.24
C ALA A 245 5.97 6.57 -9.43
N ASP A 246 4.92 6.96 -10.13
CA ASP A 246 3.61 7.21 -9.55
C ASP A 246 3.08 5.93 -8.92
N PHE A 247 2.66 6.02 -7.66
CA PHE A 247 2.14 4.92 -6.88
C PHE A 247 0.65 5.11 -6.65
N VAL A 248 -0.15 4.25 -7.27
CA VAL A 248 -1.61 4.33 -7.24
C VAL A 248 -2.15 3.40 -6.15
N LEU A 249 -2.83 3.98 -5.17
CA LEU A 249 -3.57 3.25 -4.14
C LEU A 249 -5.06 3.36 -4.46
N ARG A 250 -5.75 2.22 -4.59
CA ARG A 250 -7.19 2.13 -4.86
C ARG A 250 -7.93 1.66 -3.62
N PHE A 251 -9.08 2.28 -3.34
CA PHE A 251 -9.91 2.03 -2.18
C PHE A 251 -11.36 1.85 -2.63
N ALA A 252 -12.08 0.91 -2.04
CA ALA A 252 -13.49 0.68 -2.36
C ALA A 252 -14.34 0.52 -1.10
N LYS A 253 -15.58 1.02 -1.13
CA LYS A 253 -16.57 0.78 -0.05
C LYS A 253 -16.93 -0.69 0.08
N THR A 254 -16.97 -1.38 -1.06
CA THR A 254 -17.23 -2.81 -1.15
C THR A 254 -16.06 -3.47 -1.85
N VAL A 255 -15.40 -4.40 -1.18
CA VAL A 255 -14.38 -5.25 -1.79
C VAL A 255 -14.95 -6.67 -1.87
N VAL A 256 -14.93 -7.25 -3.06
CA VAL A 256 -15.26 -8.67 -3.22
C VAL A 256 -14.13 -9.47 -2.60
N GLN A 257 -14.40 -10.08 -1.45
CA GLN A 257 -13.52 -11.07 -0.86
C GLN A 257 -13.48 -12.27 -1.80
N PRO A 258 -12.31 -12.80 -2.18
CA PRO A 258 -12.26 -14.08 -2.87
C PRO A 258 -12.85 -15.15 -1.95
N ILE A 259 -14.10 -15.56 -2.19
CA ILE A 259 -14.74 -16.62 -1.41
C ILE A 259 -14.25 -17.94 -2.00
N PRO A 260 -13.67 -18.86 -1.21
CA PRO A 260 -13.29 -20.16 -1.74
C PRO A 260 -14.50 -20.87 -2.35
N GLY A 261 -14.44 -21.11 -3.66
CA GLY A 261 -15.53 -21.72 -4.42
C GLY A 261 -16.42 -20.73 -5.18
N ASP A 262 -16.23 -19.43 -5.01
CA ASP A 262 -16.81 -18.39 -5.87
C ASP A 262 -15.94 -18.29 -7.13
N LEU A 263 -16.29 -19.09 -8.14
CA LEU A 263 -15.56 -19.23 -9.39
C LEU A 263 -15.98 -18.17 -10.41
N ASN A 264 -17.15 -17.55 -10.25
CA ASN A 264 -17.64 -16.50 -11.15
C ASN A 264 -17.32 -15.07 -10.66
N GLY A 265 -16.93 -14.91 -9.39
CA GLY A 265 -16.56 -13.64 -8.77
C GLY A 265 -17.74 -12.74 -8.39
N ASP A 266 -18.95 -13.28 -8.25
CA ASP A 266 -20.16 -12.52 -7.94
C ASP A 266 -20.39 -12.29 -6.42
N GLY A 267 -19.53 -12.88 -5.59
CA GLY A 267 -19.60 -12.76 -4.14
C GLY A 267 -20.59 -13.73 -3.48
N ILE A 268 -21.16 -14.71 -4.19
CA ILE A 268 -22.05 -15.73 -3.68
C ILE A 268 -21.57 -17.10 -4.16
N VAL A 269 -21.27 -18.02 -3.23
CA VAL A 269 -20.99 -19.41 -3.61
C VAL A 269 -22.29 -20.16 -3.84
N ASP A 270 -22.66 -20.40 -5.10
CA ASP A 270 -23.90 -21.07 -5.46
C ASP A 270 -23.77 -22.09 -6.62
N ILE A 271 -24.89 -22.41 -7.27
CA ILE A 271 -24.94 -23.39 -8.37
C ILE A 271 -24.18 -22.90 -9.62
N HIS A 272 -24.08 -21.59 -9.84
CA HIS A 272 -23.41 -21.03 -11.01
C HIS A 272 -21.89 -21.24 -10.91
N ASP A 273 -21.31 -21.19 -9.71
CA ASP A 273 -19.92 -21.59 -9.52
C ASP A 273 -19.71 -23.08 -9.77
N PHE A 274 -20.66 -23.89 -9.31
CA PHE A 274 -20.60 -25.34 -9.52
C PHE A 274 -20.70 -25.69 -11.02
N GLU A 275 -21.48 -24.95 -11.80
CA GLU A 275 -21.53 -25.06 -13.26
C GLU A 275 -20.16 -24.77 -13.88
N ILE A 276 -19.48 -23.69 -13.47
CA ILE A 276 -18.11 -23.38 -13.93
C ILE A 276 -17.15 -24.52 -13.58
N LEU A 277 -17.26 -25.09 -12.37
CA LEU A 277 -16.44 -26.22 -11.95
C LEU A 277 -16.68 -27.47 -12.82
N ILE A 278 -17.95 -27.77 -13.12
CA ILE A 278 -18.33 -28.90 -14.00
C ILE A 278 -17.81 -28.66 -15.42
N GLU A 279 -18.00 -27.47 -15.97
CA GLU A 279 -17.58 -27.13 -17.34
C GLU A 279 -16.07 -27.23 -17.54
N ASN A 280 -15.31 -27.02 -16.46
CA ASN A 280 -13.86 -27.14 -16.45
C ASN A 280 -13.36 -28.48 -15.90
N TRP A 281 -14.26 -29.40 -15.52
CA TRP A 281 -13.87 -30.66 -14.90
C TRP A 281 -13.07 -31.53 -15.86
N GLY A 282 -11.84 -31.87 -15.47
CA GLY A 282 -10.92 -32.65 -16.30
C GLY A 282 -10.22 -31.86 -17.40
N LYS A 283 -10.42 -30.54 -17.49
CA LYS A 283 -9.61 -29.65 -18.33
C LYS A 283 -8.45 -29.08 -17.50
N SER A 284 -7.22 -29.17 -18.00
CA SER A 284 -6.05 -28.49 -17.40
C SER A 284 -5.51 -27.44 -18.38
N GLY A 285 -5.07 -26.29 -17.86
CA GLY A 285 -4.26 -25.34 -18.61
C GLY A 285 -4.99 -24.38 -19.56
N ILE A 286 -6.05 -23.68 -19.12
CA ILE A 286 -6.48 -22.46 -19.83
C ILE A 286 -5.48 -21.34 -19.50
N TYR A 287 -4.31 -21.40 -20.14
CA TYR A 287 -3.55 -20.22 -20.50
C TYR A 287 -4.00 -19.84 -21.90
N HIS A 288 -4.54 -18.64 -22.10
CA HIS A 288 -4.68 -18.06 -23.43
C HIS A 288 -3.28 -17.67 -23.93
N GLY A 289 -2.55 -18.64 -24.47
CA GLY A 289 -1.23 -18.47 -25.08
C GLY A 289 -1.31 -18.14 -26.57
N GLU A 290 -2.16 -17.20 -26.98
CA GLU A 290 -2.21 -16.74 -28.38
C GLU A 290 -1.05 -15.82 -28.79
N ASP A 291 -0.05 -15.61 -27.94
CA ASP A 291 1.19 -14.88 -28.30
C ASP A 291 2.40 -15.81 -28.55
N GLY A 292 2.21 -17.14 -28.52
CA GLY A 292 3.25 -18.08 -28.89
C GLY A 292 3.22 -18.39 -30.39
N GLU A 293 3.79 -17.52 -31.22
CA GLU A 293 4.11 -17.93 -32.60
C GLU A 293 4.91 -19.24 -32.57
N PRO A 294 4.51 -20.26 -33.35
CA PRO A 294 5.31 -21.45 -33.49
C PRO A 294 6.59 -21.09 -34.26
N HIS A 295 7.71 -20.99 -33.54
CA HIS A 295 9.02 -21.03 -34.16
C HIS A 295 9.23 -22.44 -34.73
N ASP A 296 8.91 -22.62 -36.01
CA ASP A 296 9.37 -23.74 -36.83
C ASP A 296 10.90 -23.71 -36.88
N HIS A 297 11.54 -24.49 -36.01
CA HIS A 297 12.92 -24.89 -36.19
C HIS A 297 12.95 -26.16 -37.03
N ASP A 298 12.85 -25.99 -38.35
CA ASP A 298 13.31 -26.99 -39.30
C ASP A 298 14.84 -27.14 -39.14
N HIS A 299 15.24 -28.18 -38.40
CA HIS A 299 16.60 -28.67 -38.41
C HIS A 299 16.75 -29.70 -39.53
N ASP A 300 17.06 -29.21 -40.73
CA ASP A 300 17.68 -30.02 -41.77
C ASP A 300 19.09 -30.42 -41.31
N HIS A 301 19.24 -31.71 -41.01
CA HIS A 301 20.53 -32.36 -40.83
C HIS A 301 21.06 -32.85 -42.18
N ASP A 302 21.73 -31.96 -42.91
CA ASP A 302 22.66 -32.36 -43.96
C ASP A 302 24.08 -32.41 -43.37
N HIS A 303 24.58 -33.63 -43.18
CA HIS A 303 26.01 -33.90 -43.02
C HIS A 303 26.52 -34.48 -44.34
N ASP A 304 27.14 -33.61 -45.15
CA ASP A 304 28.11 -33.98 -46.18
C ASP A 304 29.54 -33.73 -45.65
N ASP A 305 30.40 -34.71 -45.93
CA ASP A 305 31.88 -34.80 -45.85
C ASP A 305 32.62 -34.69 -44.50
#